data_AF-A0A916WZQ5-F1
#
_entry.id   AF-A0A916WZQ5-F1
#
_cell.length_a   1.000
_cell.length_b   1.000
_cell.length_c   1.000
_cell.angle_alpha   90.00
_cell.angle_beta   90.00
_cell.angle_gamma   90.00
#
_symmetry.space_group_name_H-M   'P 1'
#
loop_
_entity.id
_entity.type
_entity.pdbx_description
1 polymer ?
#
loop_
_entity_poly.entity_id
_entity_poly.type
_entity_poly.pdbx_seq_one_letter_code
_entity_poly.pdbx_strand_id
1 'polypeptide(L)'
;MGKFDSPVKAAPGSDLNAKQEGLLWAVVTIVAFLLLLFLDFIFQPDTSSLPGPTWLTGPVVGFVIGLIASLVVKPRSWRVQSWIVPGVVLVLVILCELFQGDAQWVGQTLATFFVGFGGGALFFRAAEKQHDYDHANRTA
;
A
#
# COMPACT_ATOMS: atom_id res chain seq x y z
N MET A 1 20.96 14.20 -15.17
CA MET A 1 21.22 12.77 -14.92
C MET A 1 21.86 12.61 -13.54
N GLY A 2 21.05 12.68 -12.47
CA GLY A 2 21.59 12.58 -11.12
C GLY A 2 20.47 12.62 -10.09
N LYS A 3 20.36 11.56 -9.27
CA LYS A 3 19.69 11.46 -7.95
C LYS A 3 19.32 10.03 -7.52
N PHE A 4 19.44 9.02 -8.40
CA PHE A 4 19.01 7.63 -8.12
C PHE A 4 20.14 6.61 -7.92
N ASP A 5 21.41 7.03 -7.96
CA ASP A 5 22.58 6.14 -7.80
C ASP A 5 22.88 5.85 -6.31
N SER A 6 21.94 5.23 -5.59
CA SER A 6 22.18 4.69 -4.25
C SER A 6 22.44 3.18 -4.37
N PRO A 7 23.65 2.66 -4.05
CA PRO A 7 23.94 1.22 -4.20
C PRO A 7 23.15 0.30 -3.25
N VAL A 8 22.32 0.88 -2.37
CA VAL A 8 21.59 0.14 -1.34
C VAL A 8 20.29 -0.42 -1.87
N LYS A 9 20.12 -1.73 -1.68
CA LYS A 9 18.93 -2.47 -2.09
C LYS A 9 17.88 -2.53 -0.98
N ALA A 10 16.62 -2.23 -1.30
CA ALA A 10 15.52 -2.32 -0.35
C ALA A 10 15.07 -3.77 -0.08
N ALA A 11 15.20 -4.68 -1.05
CA ALA A 11 14.95 -6.12 -0.85
C ALA A 11 16.08 -7.05 -1.33
N PRO A 12 16.26 -8.22 -0.67
CA PRO A 12 17.13 -9.27 -1.19
C PRO A 12 16.58 -9.74 -2.55
N GLY A 13 17.38 -9.62 -3.61
CA GLY A 13 16.99 -10.02 -4.97
C GLY A 13 16.30 -8.93 -5.82
N SER A 14 16.19 -7.69 -5.33
CA SER A 14 15.74 -6.56 -6.15
C SER A 14 16.88 -6.02 -7.00
N ASP A 15 16.62 -5.77 -8.28
CA ASP A 15 17.52 -5.03 -9.17
C ASP A 15 17.43 -3.51 -8.98
N LEU A 16 16.46 -3.05 -8.18
CA LEU A 16 16.21 -1.64 -7.91
C LEU A 16 16.92 -1.16 -6.64
N ASN A 17 17.45 0.07 -6.73
CA ASN A 17 17.97 0.79 -5.57
C ASN A 17 16.82 1.15 -4.62
N ALA A 18 17.10 1.37 -3.34
CA ALA A 18 16.08 1.62 -2.31
C ALA A 18 15.17 2.82 -2.66
N LYS A 19 15.73 3.89 -3.25
CA LYS A 19 14.94 5.03 -3.76
C LYS A 19 13.99 4.64 -4.89
N GLN A 20 14.44 3.81 -5.81
CA GLN A 20 13.63 3.36 -6.95
C GLN A 20 12.55 2.38 -6.50
N GLU A 21 12.88 1.44 -5.60
CA GLU A 21 11.92 0.50 -5.03
C GLU A 21 10.87 1.23 -4.19
N GLY A 22 11.26 2.21 -3.37
CA GLY A 22 10.32 3.06 -2.64
C GLY A 22 9.39 3.85 -3.58
N LEU A 23 9.93 4.49 -4.61
CA LEU A 23 9.13 5.21 -5.60
C LEU A 23 8.17 4.27 -6.35
N LEU A 24 8.65 3.10 -6.76
CA LEU A 24 7.84 2.08 -7.42
C LEU A 24 6.64 1.69 -6.55
N TRP A 25 6.88 1.34 -5.28
CA TRP A 25 5.80 0.94 -4.38
C TRP A 25 4.85 2.09 -4.06
N ALA A 26 5.33 3.32 -3.94
CA ALA A 26 4.46 4.48 -3.81
C ALA A 26 3.51 4.62 -5.02
N VAL A 27 4.06 4.53 -6.24
CA VAL A 27 3.26 4.61 -7.48
C VAL A 27 2.27 3.45 -7.57
N VAL A 28 2.72 2.21 -7.35
CA VAL A 28 1.86 1.02 -7.39
C VAL A 28 0.72 1.13 -6.38
N THR A 29 1.00 1.62 -5.18
CA THR A 29 0.00 1.79 -4.11
C THR A 29 -1.07 2.80 -4.50
N ILE A 30 -0.66 3.96 -5.04
CA ILE A 30 -1.59 5.00 -5.50
C ILE A 30 -2.43 4.49 -6.67
N VAL A 31 -1.81 3.84 -7.66
CA VAL A 31 -2.52 3.28 -8.81
C VAL A 31 -3.52 2.21 -8.38
N ALA A 32 -3.13 1.31 -7.47
CA ALA A 32 -4.02 0.29 -6.94
C ALA A 32 -5.21 0.91 -6.19
N PHE A 33 -4.97 1.91 -5.36
CA PHE A 33 -6.04 2.62 -4.65
C PHE A 33 -7.01 3.33 -5.62
N LEU A 34 -6.49 4.01 -6.66
CA LEU A 34 -7.31 4.66 -7.66
C LEU A 34 -8.12 3.67 -8.50
N LEU A 35 -7.54 2.52 -8.84
CA LEU A 35 -8.26 1.45 -9.55
C LEU A 35 -9.40 0.89 -8.69
N LEU A 36 -9.18 0.70 -7.39
CA LEU A 36 -10.24 0.26 -6.47
C LEU A 36 -11.36 1.29 -6.36
N LEU A 37 -11.02 2.58 -6.19
CA LEU A 37 -12.03 3.64 -6.18
C LEU A 37 -12.80 3.72 -7.50
N PHE A 38 -12.14 3.49 -8.63
CA PHE A 38 -12.79 3.47 -9.94
C PHE A 38 -13.74 2.29 -10.09
N LEU A 39 -13.36 1.10 -9.61
CA LEU A 39 -14.24 -0.07 -9.57
C LEU A 39 -15.44 0.18 -8.66
N ASP A 40 -15.22 0.69 -7.45
CA ASP A 40 -16.28 1.04 -6.50
C ASP A 40 -17.24 2.11 -7.05
N PHE A 41 -16.72 3.05 -7.85
CA PHE A 41 -17.52 4.05 -8.54
C PHE A 41 -18.39 3.46 -9.67
N ILE A 42 -17.93 2.41 -10.34
CA ILE A 42 -18.71 1.74 -11.40
C ILE A 42 -19.77 0.83 -10.79
N PHE A 43 -19.42 0.07 -9.75
CA PHE A 43 -20.28 -0.93 -9.14
C PHE A 43 -21.12 -0.39 -7.97
N GLN A 44 -21.27 0.94 -7.88
CA GLN A 44 -21.93 1.72 -6.81
C GLN A 44 -22.80 0.86 -5.88
N PRO A 45 -22.35 0.59 -4.63
CA PRO A 45 -23.17 -0.12 -3.67
C PRO A 45 -24.37 0.74 -3.26
N ASP A 46 -25.48 0.62 -3.98
CA ASP A 46 -26.73 1.38 -3.79
C ASP A 46 -27.49 1.09 -2.48
N THR A 47 -26.84 0.47 -1.48
CA THR A 47 -27.57 -0.18 -0.36
C THR A 47 -27.04 0.14 1.04
N SER A 48 -25.99 0.93 1.20
CA SER A 48 -25.46 1.23 2.53
C SER A 48 -26.36 2.19 3.32
N SER A 49 -26.64 1.89 4.59
CA SER A 49 -27.43 2.73 5.49
C SER A 49 -26.72 4.01 5.97
N LEU A 50 -25.47 4.21 5.57
CA LEU A 50 -24.64 5.35 5.97
C LEU A 50 -24.89 6.56 5.06
N PRO A 51 -25.08 7.77 5.61
CA PRO A 51 -25.27 8.98 4.81
C PRO A 51 -23.97 9.38 4.09
N GLY A 52 -24.04 9.59 2.78
CA GLY A 52 -22.95 10.10 1.94
C GLY A 52 -22.46 9.11 0.88
N PRO A 53 -21.39 9.45 0.12
CA PRO A 53 -20.79 8.57 -0.88
C PRO A 53 -20.02 7.44 -0.17
N THR A 54 -20.71 6.38 0.21
CA THR A 54 -20.12 5.24 0.93
C THR A 54 -19.09 4.47 0.13
N TRP A 55 -19.24 4.50 -1.20
CA TRP A 55 -18.24 4.08 -2.18
C TRP A 55 -16.91 4.84 -2.07
N LEU A 56 -16.86 5.98 -1.38
CA LEU A 56 -15.65 6.76 -1.17
C LEU A 56 -15.17 6.69 0.29
N THR A 57 -16.09 6.81 1.25
CA THR A 57 -15.70 6.94 2.67
C THR A 57 -15.07 5.67 3.23
N GLY A 58 -15.62 4.49 2.96
CA GLY A 58 -15.03 3.21 3.39
C GLY A 58 -13.62 3.01 2.83
N PRO A 59 -13.45 3.05 1.49
CA PRO A 59 -12.16 2.99 0.83
C PRO A 59 -11.11 3.98 1.35
N VAL A 60 -11.47 5.26 1.50
CA VAL A 60 -10.54 6.30 1.99
C VAL A 60 -10.13 6.05 3.43
N VAL A 61 -11.08 5.71 4.31
CA VAL A 61 -10.80 5.41 5.73
C VAL A 61 -9.88 4.19 5.84
N GLY A 62 -10.19 3.11 5.12
CA GLY A 62 -9.36 1.92 5.07
C GLY A 62 -7.93 2.25 4.65
N PHE A 63 -7.76 2.95 3.53
CA PHE A 63 -6.45 3.33 2.99
C PHE A 63 -5.62 4.17 3.96
N VAL A 64 -6.22 5.21 4.56
CA VAL A 64 -5.54 6.09 5.51
C VAL A 64 -5.13 5.32 6.77
N ILE A 65 -6.02 4.51 7.34
CA ILE A 65 -5.71 3.68 8.51
C ILE A 65 -4.62 2.66 8.17
N GLY A 66 -4.66 2.06 6.98
CA GLY A 66 -3.64 1.13 6.50
C GLY A 66 -2.26 1.78 6.41
N LEU A 67 -2.18 2.98 5.83
CA LEU A 67 -0.95 3.76 5.78
C LEU A 67 -0.43 4.09 7.19
N ILE A 68 -1.30 4.52 8.09
CA ILE A 68 -0.90 4.81 9.48
C ILE A 68 -0.42 3.53 10.19
N ALA A 69 -1.11 2.41 10.01
CA ALA A 69 -0.71 1.13 10.58
C ALA A 69 0.67 0.70 10.07
N SER A 70 0.99 0.97 8.81
CA SER A 70 2.29 0.64 8.23
C SER A 70 3.46 1.44 8.82
N LEU A 71 3.21 2.64 9.35
CA LEU A 71 4.20 3.42 10.09
C LEU A 71 4.50 2.81 11.46
N VAL A 72 3.50 2.21 12.10
CA VAL A 72 3.63 1.64 13.45
C VAL A 72 4.30 0.28 13.42
N VAL A 73 4.04 -0.52 12.38
CA VAL A 73 4.67 -1.83 12.20
C VAL A 73 6.09 -1.64 11.69
N LYS A 74 7.08 -1.72 12.59
CA LYS A 74 8.52 -1.63 12.26
C LYS A 74 8.87 -2.53 11.06
N PRO A 75 9.11 -1.97 9.85
CA PRO A 75 9.26 -2.76 8.63
C PRO A 75 10.54 -3.62 8.60
N ARG A 76 11.47 -3.34 9.53
CA ARG A 76 12.78 -4.00 9.66
C ARG A 76 12.72 -5.53 9.78
N SER A 77 11.65 -6.11 10.32
CA SER A 77 11.55 -7.57 10.49
C SER A 77 10.98 -8.31 9.28
N TRP A 78 10.42 -7.59 8.31
CA TRP A 78 9.73 -8.20 7.18
C TRP A 78 10.74 -8.62 6.12
N ARG A 79 11.20 -9.88 6.21
CA ARG A 79 11.92 -10.59 5.14
C ARG A 79 11.01 -11.02 3.98
N VAL A 80 9.81 -10.49 3.91
CA VAL A 80 8.82 -10.81 2.89
C VAL A 80 9.33 -10.27 1.54
N GLN A 81 9.31 -11.12 0.51
CA GLN A 81 9.58 -10.71 -0.87
C GLN A 81 8.53 -9.69 -1.28
N SER A 82 8.96 -8.55 -1.84
CA SER A 82 8.11 -7.39 -2.14
C SER A 82 6.90 -7.74 -3.04
N TRP A 83 6.97 -8.84 -3.79
CA TRP A 83 5.92 -9.37 -4.67
C TRP A 83 4.76 -10.10 -3.94
N ILE A 84 4.98 -10.60 -2.72
CA ILE A 84 3.95 -11.34 -1.97
C ILE A 84 2.84 -10.39 -1.50
N VAL A 85 3.21 -9.16 -1.16
CA VAL A 85 2.30 -8.12 -0.65
C VAL A 85 1.21 -7.75 -1.66
N PRO A 86 1.51 -7.37 -2.92
CA PRO A 86 0.47 -7.10 -3.91
C PRO A 86 -0.36 -8.33 -4.27
N GLY A 87 0.21 -9.55 -4.23
CA GLY A 87 -0.54 -10.78 -4.48
C GLY A 87 -1.62 -11.05 -3.43
N VAL A 88 -1.29 -10.89 -2.15
CA VAL A 88 -2.24 -11.04 -1.04
C VAL A 88 -3.33 -9.96 -1.08
N VAL A 89 -2.94 -8.72 -1.38
CA VAL A 89 -3.87 -7.59 -1.56
C VAL A 89 -4.85 -7.85 -2.69
N LEU A 90 -4.39 -8.34 -3.85
CA LEU A 90 -5.24 -8.66 -5.00
C LEU A 90 -6.27 -9.75 -4.65
N VAL A 91 -5.86 -10.79 -3.93
CA VAL A 91 -6.77 -11.87 -3.49
C VAL A 91 -7.83 -11.33 -2.53
N LEU A 92 -7.45 -10.48 -1.58
CA LEU A 92 -8.38 -9.84 -0.65
C LEU A 92 -9.38 -8.94 -1.36
N VAL A 93 -8.94 -8.17 -2.36
CA VAL A 93 -9.80 -7.33 -3.21
C VAL A 93 -10.83 -8.18 -3.95
N ILE A 94 -10.40 -9.26 -4.62
CA ILE A 94 -11.31 -10.15 -5.38
C ILE A 94 -12.34 -10.79 -4.45
N LEU A 95 -11.93 -11.17 -3.23
CA LEU A 95 -12.84 -11.72 -2.23
C LEU A 95 -13.84 -10.65 -1.72
N CYS A 96 -13.51 -9.36 -1.79
CA CYS A 96 -14.42 -8.29 -1.36
C CYS A 96 -15.61 -8.08 -2.30
N GLU A 97 -15.43 -8.31 -3.61
CA GLU A 97 -16.50 -8.24 -4.62
C GLU A 97 -17.58 -9.33 -4.45
N LEU A 98 -17.33 -10.33 -3.58
CA LEU A 98 -18.30 -11.39 -3.28
C LEU A 98 -19.32 -10.99 -2.20
N PHE A 99 -19.12 -9.85 -1.51
CA PHE A 99 -20.01 -9.39 -0.46
C PHE A 99 -21.05 -8.39 -1.00
N GLN A 100 -22.29 -8.48 -0.52
CA GLN A 100 -23.39 -7.59 -0.88
C GLN A 100 -23.89 -6.82 0.35
N GLY A 101 -24.48 -5.64 0.14
CA GLY A 101 -25.06 -4.81 1.20
C GLY A 101 -24.01 -4.21 2.15
N ASP A 102 -24.30 -4.11 3.44
CA ASP A 102 -23.38 -3.54 4.45
C ASP A 102 -22.04 -4.29 4.55
N ALA A 103 -22.01 -5.58 4.17
CA ALA A 103 -20.79 -6.37 4.13
C ALA A 103 -19.83 -5.94 3.00
N GLN A 104 -20.35 -5.35 1.92
CA GLN A 104 -19.55 -4.82 0.82
C GLN A 104 -18.71 -3.62 1.27
N TRP A 105 -19.29 -2.72 2.08
CA TRP A 105 -18.57 -1.59 2.67
C TRP A 105 -17.42 -2.03 3.58
N VAL A 106 -17.63 -3.09 4.39
CA VAL A 106 -16.58 -3.67 5.23
C VAL A 106 -15.47 -4.26 4.35
N GLY A 107 -15.84 -4.98 3.30
CA GLY A 107 -14.90 -5.54 2.33
C GLY A 107 -14.04 -4.45 1.68
N GLN A 108 -14.66 -3.43 1.11
CA GLN A 108 -13.99 -2.29 0.50
C GLN A 108 -13.00 -1.61 1.46
N THR A 109 -13.44 -1.36 2.70
CA THR A 109 -12.61 -0.76 3.75
C THR A 109 -11.40 -1.65 4.09
N LEU A 110 -11.58 -2.97 4.18
CA LEU A 110 -10.50 -3.91 4.43
C LEU A 110 -9.53 -3.99 3.24
N ALA A 111 -10.05 -4.05 2.02
CA ALA A 111 -9.26 -4.12 0.80
C ALA A 111 -8.31 -2.91 0.67
N THR A 112 -8.85 -1.70 0.84
CA THR A 112 -8.02 -0.49 0.78
C THR A 112 -7.10 -0.34 1.99
N PHE A 113 -7.49 -0.86 3.16
CA PHE A 113 -6.59 -0.98 4.31
C PHE A 113 -5.36 -1.83 3.96
N PHE A 114 -5.53 -2.99 3.33
CA PHE A 114 -4.40 -3.82 2.95
C PHE A 114 -3.55 -3.20 1.84
N VAL A 115 -4.15 -2.45 0.90
CA VAL A 115 -3.39 -1.65 -0.08
C VAL A 115 -2.53 -0.60 0.63
N GLY A 116 -3.12 0.20 1.52
CA GLY A 116 -2.42 1.23 2.26
C GLY A 116 -1.34 0.65 3.17
N PHE A 117 -1.64 -0.47 3.84
CA PHE A 117 -0.72 -1.13 4.75
C PHE A 117 0.45 -1.79 4.02
N GLY A 118 0.17 -2.59 2.99
CA GLY A 118 1.18 -3.29 2.21
C GLY A 118 2.07 -2.32 1.43
N GLY A 119 1.44 -1.35 0.77
CA GLY A 119 2.13 -0.29 0.04
C GLY A 119 3.00 0.59 0.92
N GLY A 120 2.44 1.05 2.03
CA GLY A 120 3.14 1.84 3.04
C GLY A 120 4.30 1.08 3.66
N ALA A 121 4.11 -0.20 4.03
CA ALA A 121 5.16 -1.00 4.65
C ALA A 121 6.39 -1.17 3.73
N LEU A 122 6.16 -1.40 2.43
CA LEU A 122 7.23 -1.49 1.44
C LEU A 122 7.92 -0.14 1.19
N PHE A 123 7.14 0.95 1.13
CA PHE A 123 7.67 2.31 1.02
C PHE A 123 8.55 2.69 2.23
N PHE A 124 8.05 2.52 3.46
CA PHE A 124 8.78 2.87 4.68
C PHE A 124 10.02 2.01 4.87
N ARG A 125 9.97 0.72 4.52
CA ARG A 125 11.16 -0.15 4.51
C ARG A 125 12.24 0.38 3.57
N ALA A 126 11.86 0.85 2.39
CA ALA A 126 12.78 1.41 1.41
C ALA A 126 13.34 2.76 1.89
N ALA A 127 12.51 3.61 2.49
CA ALA A 127 12.90 4.90 3.05
C ALA A 127 13.86 4.75 4.24
N GLU A 128 13.60 3.85 5.19
CA GLU A 128 14.48 3.56 6.32
C GLU A 128 15.85 3.09 5.86
N LYS A 129 15.91 2.16 4.90
CA LYS A 129 17.19 1.67 4.35
C LYS A 129 17.99 2.77 3.65
N GLN A 130 17.33 3.68 2.97
CA GLN A 130 18.00 4.82 2.37
C GLN A 130 18.52 5.80 3.44
N HIS A 131 17.73 6.05 4.49
CA HIS A 131 18.13 6.91 5.59
C HIS A 131 19.35 6.36 6.34
N ASP A 132 19.38 5.06 6.63
CA ASP A 132 20.52 4.40 7.28
C ASP A 132 21.81 4.52 6.44
N TYR A 133 21.71 4.38 5.11
CA TYR A 133 22.84 4.59 4.20
C TYR A 133 23.33 6.03 4.19
N ASP A 134 22.40 6.98 4.07
CA ASP A 134 22.73 8.41 4.05
C ASP A 134 23.36 8.85 5.39
N HIS A 135 22.95 8.26 6.52
CA HIS A 135 23.54 8.50 7.82
C HIS A 135 24.96 7.92 7.91
N ALA A 136 25.16 6.66 7.53
CA ALA A 136 26.47 6.01 7.55
C ALA A 136 27.51 6.77 6.70
N ASN A 137 27.09 7.27 5.53
CA ASN A 137 27.96 8.01 4.62
C ASN A 137 28.28 9.44 5.09
N ARG A 138 27.53 10.00 6.04
CA ARG A 138 27.82 11.30 6.66
C ARG A 138 28.76 11.19 7.86
N THR A 139 28.84 10.00 8.46
CA THR A 139 29.64 9.73 9.66
C THR A 139 30.97 9.02 9.37
N ALA A 140 31.21 8.63 8.12
CA ALA A 140 32.46 8.05 7.63
C ALA A 140 33.36 9.15 7.04
#